data_AF-A0A7C7CKT8-F1
#
_entry.id   AF-A0A7C7CKT8-F1
#
_cell.length_a   1.000
_cell.length_b   1.000
_cell.length_c   1.000
_cell.angle_alpha   90.00
_cell.angle_beta   90.00
_cell.angle_gamma   90.00
#
_symmetry.space_group_name_H-M   'P 1'
#
loop_
_entity.id
_entity.type
_entity.pdbx_description
1 polymer ?
#
loop_
_entity_poly.entity_id
_entity_poly.type
_entity_poly.pdbx_seq_one_letter_code
_entity_poly.pdbx_strand_id
1 'polypeptide(L)'
;MNKYFSVLVLLSSIFAADLEWQADFRYRLETDKDIENADPIYTRGRNTFHYTRSRISLRLVEGPITGFAQLQDSRLLGGEDNFAGLSKASGVKIEFHQIYFQVNNL
;
A
#
# COMPACT_ATOMS: atom_id res chain seq x y z
N MET A 1 -0.04 15.16 -22.20
CA MET A 1 -0.02 15.36 -20.73
C MET A 1 -1.26 14.71 -20.15
N ASN A 2 -1.13 13.78 -19.21
CA ASN A 2 -2.24 12.98 -18.71
C ASN A 2 -3.25 13.88 -17.95
N LYS A 3 -4.56 13.80 -18.23
CA LYS A 3 -5.56 14.74 -17.69
C LYS A 3 -5.55 14.78 -16.15
N TYR A 4 -5.27 13.65 -15.52
CA TYR A 4 -5.14 13.51 -14.07
C TYR A 4 -3.91 14.24 -13.50
N PHE A 5 -2.81 14.27 -14.26
CA PHE A 5 -1.61 14.98 -13.86
C PHE A 5 -1.84 16.49 -13.84
N SER A 6 -2.54 17.02 -14.86
CA SER A 6 -2.90 18.43 -14.92
C SER A 6 -3.80 18.86 -13.75
N VAL A 7 -4.73 18.03 -13.32
CA VAL A 7 -5.60 18.30 -12.15
C VAL A 7 -4.79 18.36 -10.86
N LEU A 8 -3.82 17.45 -10.69
CA LEU A 8 -2.96 17.40 -9.50
C LEU A 8 -2.05 18.63 -9.39
N VAL A 9 -1.50 19.07 -10.54
CA VAL A 9 -0.69 20.31 -10.62
C VAL A 9 -1.55 21.55 -10.37
N LEU A 10 -2.76 21.62 -10.92
CA LEU A 10 -3.67 22.76 -10.67
C LEU A 10 -4.11 22.83 -9.19
N LEU A 11 -4.34 21.70 -8.53
CA LEU A 11 -4.67 21.68 -7.11
C LEU A 11 -3.53 22.27 -6.24
N SER A 12 -2.28 22.02 -6.61
CA SER A 12 -1.13 22.59 -5.89
C SER A 12 -1.01 24.11 -6.02
N SER A 13 -1.63 24.72 -7.04
CA SER A 13 -1.59 26.16 -7.25
C SER A 13 -2.65 26.94 -6.44
N ILE A 14 -3.68 26.26 -5.92
CA ILE A 14 -4.85 26.92 -5.31
C ILE A 14 -4.69 27.08 -3.78
N PHE A 15 -3.79 26.31 -3.16
CA PHE A 15 -3.52 26.41 -1.73
C PHE A 15 -2.16 27.07 -1.49
N ALA A 16 -2.17 28.27 -0.89
CA ALA A 16 -0.98 28.88 -0.27
C ALA A 16 -0.68 28.25 1.11
N ALA A 17 -1.00 26.95 1.25
CA ALA A 17 -0.75 26.17 2.45
C ALA A 17 0.48 25.31 2.18
N ASP A 18 1.39 25.26 3.14
CA ASP A 18 2.55 24.39 3.01
C ASP A 18 2.10 22.95 2.97
N LEU A 19 2.27 22.36 1.78
CA LEU A 19 1.90 20.99 1.48
C LEU A 19 3.13 20.10 1.60
N GLU A 20 3.14 19.28 2.63
CA GLU A 20 4.09 18.18 2.75
C GLU A 20 3.51 16.93 2.09
N TRP A 21 4.33 16.25 1.29
CA TRP A 21 4.00 14.95 0.72
C TRP A 21 5.02 13.91 1.16
N GLN A 22 4.54 12.70 1.43
CA GLN A 22 5.37 11.55 1.78
C GLN A 22 4.93 10.34 0.97
N ALA A 23 5.89 9.62 0.40
CA ALA A 23 5.64 8.34 -0.26
C ALA A 23 6.50 7.25 0.39
N ASP A 24 5.86 6.16 0.81
CA ASP A 24 6.54 4.99 1.37
C ASP A 24 6.28 3.76 0.51
N PHE A 25 7.35 3.01 0.22
CA PHE A 25 7.27 1.70 -0.42
C PHE A 25 7.92 0.65 0.48
N ARG A 26 7.24 -0.47 0.66
CA ARG A 26 7.73 -1.61 1.44
C ARG A 26 7.51 -2.90 0.65
N TYR A 27 8.56 -3.70 0.59
CA TYR A 27 8.51 -5.07 0.09
C TYR A 27 9.01 -6.02 1.18
N ARG A 28 8.33 -7.14 1.37
CA ARG A 28 8.73 -8.21 2.29
C ARG A 28 8.58 -9.57 1.60
N LEU A 29 9.57 -10.42 1.84
CA LEU A 29 9.58 -11.82 1.46
C LEU A 29 9.48 -12.65 2.74
N GLU A 30 8.48 -13.52 2.82
CA GLU A 30 8.35 -14.50 3.90
C GLU A 30 8.42 -15.90 3.29
N THR A 31 9.19 -16.80 3.90
CA THR A 31 9.33 -18.18 3.44
C THR A 31 8.99 -19.08 4.60
N ASP A 32 7.89 -19.82 4.48
CA ASP A 32 7.54 -20.84 5.45
C ASP A 32 8.40 -22.09 5.21
N LYS A 33 9.08 -22.55 6.26
CA LYS A 33 10.00 -23.70 6.22
C LYS A 33 9.57 -24.84 7.14
N ASP A 34 8.45 -24.73 7.85
CA ASP A 34 8.10 -25.71 8.88
C ASP A 34 7.43 -26.96 8.29
N ILE A 35 8.22 -28.03 8.23
CA ILE A 35 7.80 -29.37 7.81
C ILE A 35 7.32 -30.21 9.01
N GLU A 36 7.65 -29.83 10.26
CA GLU A 36 7.51 -30.74 11.41
C GLU A 36 6.39 -30.41 12.41
N ASN A 37 5.81 -29.19 12.40
CA ASN A 37 4.68 -28.82 13.26
C ASN A 37 3.58 -28.11 12.46
N ALA A 38 3.09 -28.75 11.40
CA ALA A 38 2.03 -28.20 10.58
C ALA A 38 0.71 -28.16 11.38
N ASP A 39 0.31 -26.95 11.78
CA ASP A 39 -1.05 -26.66 12.25
C ASP A 39 -2.03 -27.08 11.13
N PRO A 40 -3.04 -27.93 11.36
CA PRO A 40 -3.90 -28.48 10.31
C PRO A 40 -4.73 -27.45 9.52
N ILE A 41 -4.70 -26.18 9.93
CA ILE A 41 -5.30 -25.06 9.19
C ILE A 41 -4.36 -24.54 8.07
N TYR A 42 -3.04 -24.75 8.19
CA TYR A 42 -2.01 -24.25 7.27
C TYR A 42 -1.29 -25.35 6.47
N THR A 43 -1.80 -26.58 6.46
CA THR A 43 -1.23 -27.73 5.75
C THR A 43 -1.31 -27.61 4.21
N ARG A 44 -0.55 -26.69 3.60
CA ARG A 44 -0.21 -26.70 2.17
C ARG A 44 1.20 -26.13 1.93
N GLY A 45 2.20 -26.99 2.08
CA GLY A 45 3.50 -26.89 1.40
C GLY A 45 4.39 -25.70 1.74
N ARG A 46 5.66 -25.77 1.32
CA ARG A 46 6.60 -24.64 1.39
C ARG A 46 6.00 -23.45 0.65
N ASN A 47 5.53 -22.44 1.35
CA ASN A 47 4.93 -21.28 0.73
C ASN A 47 5.88 -20.07 0.82
N THR A 48 6.13 -19.45 -0.32
CA THR A 48 6.88 -18.19 -0.40
C THR A 48 5.91 -17.05 -0.64
N PHE A 49 5.71 -16.23 0.39
CA PHE A 49 4.82 -15.09 0.34
C PHE A 49 5.60 -13.81 0.03
N HIS A 50 5.10 -13.04 -0.93
CA HIS A 50 5.64 -11.74 -1.27
C HIS A 50 4.62 -10.66 -0.89
N TYR A 51 4.97 -9.78 0.05
CA TYR A 51 4.11 -8.69 0.47
C TYR A 51 4.64 -7.37 -0.08
N THR A 52 3.79 -6.62 -0.76
CA THR A 52 4.07 -5.22 -1.12
C THR A 52 3.11 -4.29 -0.40
N ARG A 53 3.61 -3.14 0.03
CA ARG A 53 2.78 -2.04 0.53
C ARG A 53 3.30 -0.73 -0.01
N SER A 54 2.42 0.05 -0.62
CA SER A 54 2.69 1.43 -1.03
C SER A 54 1.76 2.38 -0.27
N ARG A 55 2.29 3.55 0.06
CA ARG A 55 1.55 4.60 0.76
C ARG A 55 1.95 5.93 0.17
N ILE A 56 0.98 6.77 -0.13
CA ILE A 56 1.20 8.19 -0.40
C ILE A 56 0.35 9.00 0.57
N SER A 57 0.96 10.00 1.17
CA SER A 57 0.34 10.85 2.18
C SER A 57 0.57 12.31 1.82
N LEU A 58 -0.43 13.14 2.11
CA LEU A 58 -0.43 14.57 1.94
C LEU A 58 -0.80 15.21 3.27
N ARG A 59 -0.06 16.24 3.68
CA ARG A 59 -0.32 17.00 4.90
C ARG A 59 -0.31 18.49 4.58
N LEU A 60 -1.37 19.17 4.99
CA LEU A 60 -1.45 20.62 5.04
C LEU A 60 -0.92 21.06 6.41
N VAL A 61 0.27 21.66 6.42
CA VAL A 61 1.02 21.96 7.65
C VAL A 61 0.79 23.39 8.10
N GLU A 62 0.77 24.34 7.17
CA GLU A 62 0.61 25.76 7.49
C GLU A 62 -0.69 26.30 6.89
N GLY A 63 -1.60 26.74 7.76
CA GLY A 63 -2.91 27.28 7.39
C GLY A 63 -3.85 27.37 8.59
N PRO A 64 -5.02 28.01 8.45
CA PRO A 64 -6.04 28.09 9.52
C PRO A 64 -6.60 26.73 9.92
N ILE A 65 -6.45 25.72 9.04
CA ILE A 65 -6.89 24.34 9.22
C ILE A 65 -5.70 23.43 8.91
N THR A 66 -5.50 22.40 9.73
CA THR A 66 -4.55 21.32 9.40
C THR A 66 -5.30 20.14 8.79
N GLY A 67 -4.73 19.55 7.76
CA GLY A 67 -5.36 18.47 7.00
C GLY A 67 -4.37 17.35 6.72
N PHE A 68 -4.82 16.10 6.81
CA PHE A 68 -4.01 14.95 6.43
C PHE A 68 -4.85 14.00 5.58
N ALA A 69 -4.30 13.58 4.45
CA ALA A 69 -4.90 12.59 3.57
C ALA A 69 -3.88 11.49 3.26
N GLN A 70 -4.29 10.24 3.29
CA GLN A 70 -3.40 9.13 2.93
C GLN A 70 -4.13 8.07 2.13
N LEU A 71 -3.45 7.63 1.09
CA LEU A 71 -3.80 6.50 0.25
C LEU A 71 -2.82 5.35 0.54
N GLN A 72 -3.34 4.18 0.88
CA GLN A 72 -2.53 2.97 1.03
C GLN A 72 -3.06 1.85 0.14
N ASP A 73 -2.12 1.13 -0.47
CA ASP A 73 -2.35 -0.12 -1.18
C ASP A 73 -1.42 -1.18 -0.58
N SER A 74 -1.93 -2.40 -0.35
CA SER A 74 -1.15 -3.52 0.18
C SER A 74 -1.54 -4.78 -0.59
N ARG A 75 -0.58 -5.65 -0.88
CA ARG A 75 -0.83 -6.82 -1.72
C ARG A 75 0.00 -8.00 -1.27
N LEU A 76 -0.61 -9.17 -1.35
CA LEU A 76 0.09 -10.44 -1.43
C LEU A 76 0.30 -10.77 -2.90
N LEU A 77 1.56 -10.85 -3.31
CA LEU A 77 2.00 -11.28 -4.63
C LEU A 77 2.37 -12.77 -4.58
N GLY A 78 2.01 -13.49 -5.63
CA GLY A 78 2.17 -14.93 -5.72
C GLY A 78 0.90 -15.71 -5.37
N GLY A 79 0.77 -16.91 -5.92
CA GLY A 79 -0.30 -17.85 -5.57
C GLY A 79 0.01 -18.60 -4.27
N GLU A 80 -1.02 -19.16 -3.64
CA GLU A 80 -0.92 -19.96 -2.41
C GLU A 80 -0.11 -21.27 -2.58
N ASP A 81 0.26 -21.65 -3.80
CA ASP A 81 1.11 -22.83 -4.06
C ASP A 81 2.53 -22.42 -4.51
N ASN A 82 2.96 -21.18 -4.25
CA ASN A 82 4.26 -20.72 -4.71
C ASN A 82 5.40 -21.31 -3.86
N PHE A 83 6.34 -21.98 -4.52
CA PHE A 83 7.53 -22.54 -3.87
C PHE A 83 8.79 -22.27 -4.70
N ALA A 84 9.97 -22.53 -4.11
CA ALA A 84 11.24 -22.31 -4.79
C ALA A 84 11.29 -23.04 -6.15
N GLY A 85 11.37 -22.27 -7.24
CA GLY A 85 11.37 -22.78 -8.61
C GLY A 85 10.02 -22.81 -9.33
N LEU A 86 8.91 -22.53 -8.64
CA LEU A 86 7.58 -22.38 -9.24
C LEU A 86 6.86 -21.14 -8.70
N SER A 87 6.66 -20.15 -9.57
CA SER A 87 5.90 -18.94 -9.24
C SER A 87 4.66 -18.84 -10.14
N LYS A 88 3.49 -18.77 -9.51
CA LYS A 88 2.22 -18.42 -10.13
C LYS A 88 1.88 -16.97 -9.82
N ALA A 89 1.12 -16.34 -10.72
CA ALA A 89 0.54 -15.03 -10.46
C ALA A 89 -0.43 -15.11 -9.28
N SER A 90 -0.52 -14.02 -8.49
CA SER A 90 -1.53 -13.91 -7.44
C SER A 90 -2.92 -13.94 -8.08
N GLY A 91 -3.80 -14.82 -7.58
CA GLY A 91 -5.23 -14.80 -7.90
C GLY A 91 -5.98 -13.70 -7.15
N VAL A 92 -5.31 -12.99 -6.24
CA VAL A 92 -5.91 -11.93 -5.43
C VAL A 92 -6.14 -10.71 -6.32
N LYS A 93 -7.40 -10.24 -6.32
CA LYS A 93 -7.81 -9.05 -7.05
C LYS A 93 -7.07 -7.81 -6.53
N ILE A 94 -6.80 -6.85 -7.40
CA ILE A 94 -6.30 -5.54 -6.97
C ILE A 94 -7.39 -4.87 -6.14
N GLU A 95 -7.12 -4.70 -4.85
CA GLU A 95 -8.06 -4.12 -3.90
C GLU A 95 -7.45 -2.93 -3.18
N PHE A 96 -8.20 -1.84 -3.24
CA PHE A 96 -7.93 -0.63 -2.51
C PHE A 96 -8.02 -0.89 -1.01
N HIS A 97 -6.95 -0.60 -0.25
CA HIS A 97 -6.95 -0.88 1.19
C HIS A 97 -7.67 0.19 2.01
N GLN A 98 -7.21 1.44 1.93
CA GLN A 98 -7.82 2.52 2.72
C GLN A 98 -7.47 3.91 2.19
N ILE A 99 -8.44 4.81 2.33
CA ILE A 99 -8.27 6.26 2.32
C ILE A 99 -8.80 6.79 3.64
N TYR A 100 -8.10 7.75 4.23
CA TYR A 100 -8.64 8.49 5.36
C TYR A 100 -8.23 9.95 5.29
N PHE A 101 -9.04 10.76 5.96
CA PHE A 101 -8.87 12.20 6.07
C PHE A 101 -8.96 12.60 7.53
N GLN A 102 -8.06 13.45 7.97
CA GLN A 102 -8.13 14.08 9.28
C GLN A 102 -8.07 15.59 9.10
N VAL A 103 -9.02 16.30 9.71
CA VAL A 103 -9.08 17.76 9.73
C VAL A 103 -9.09 18.21 11.18
N ASN A 104 -8.20 19.11 11.55
CA ASN A 104 -8.17 19.71 12.90
C ASN A 104 -8.26 21.24 12.81
N ASN A 105 -8.78 21.86 13.87
CA ASN A 105 -9.06 23.30 13.99
C ASN A 105 -10.14 23.79 13.01
N LEU A 106 -11.32 23.16 13.07
CA LEU A 106 -12.54 23.58 12.36
C LEU A 106 -13.28 24.70 13.09
#